data_AF-A0A956HCB1-F1
#
_entry.id   AF-A0A956HCB1-F1
#
_cell.length_a   1.000
_cell.length_b   1.000
_cell.length_c   1.000
_cell.angle_alpha   90.00
_cell.angle_beta   90.00
_cell.angle_gamma   90.00
#
_symmetry.space_group_name_H-M   'P 1'
#
loop_
_entity.id
_entity.type
_entity.pdbx_description
1 polymer ?
#
loop_
_entity_poly.entity_id
_entity_poly.type
_entity_poly.pdbx_seq_one_letter_code
_entity_poly.pdbx_strand_id
1 'polypeptide(L)'
;MIAPVLGVSCGGAASNSDDSAAATTADGTEASSESAAMTSDGSSTGASATSDSDTDAIACTPDITSIQATIFTPLCAAGVCHDADQPEASLDLASPGVAARLVGVPAAACEGDWLRVTPGDPAASLLYAKVAGPAPCGDKMPIGGELDPAALDCIAGWITDAQAECETCGGGQCVDLDSDAAHCGGCGQTCPAGVPCDAGACACPGDGALCDDACVNTSVDPAHCGGCGLACADGEFCADGACSSDCGGLTECDGGCVDVETSAQHCGGCGQACLMGQVCTAGECTCGAAVSFATDVQPILTAACATIGCHRAPAPKGTLNLSLGMAYGELVNVPSTQCADRSLVAPGDVSGSYLVDKLLGVNLCFGTAMPKGASSLSDAQIALISDWICAGAPNN
;
A
#
# COMPACT_ATOMS: atom_id res chain seq x y z
N MET A 1 1.32 -42.10 -27.30
CA MET A 1 2.77 -42.34 -27.20
C MET A 1 3.37 -41.08 -26.62
N ILE A 2 3.76 -41.16 -25.36
CA ILE A 2 4.14 -40.05 -24.48
C ILE A 2 5.66 -39.89 -24.59
N ALA A 3 6.14 -38.68 -24.87
CA ALA A 3 7.56 -38.32 -24.79
C ALA A 3 7.85 -37.75 -23.39
N PRO A 4 8.95 -38.12 -22.73
CA PRO A 4 9.25 -37.64 -21.38
C PRO A 4 9.99 -36.29 -21.42
N VAL A 5 9.60 -35.41 -20.48
CA VAL A 5 10.31 -34.18 -20.14
C VAL A 5 11.47 -34.54 -19.22
N LEU A 6 12.68 -34.11 -19.59
CA LEU A 6 13.90 -34.24 -18.79
C LEU A 6 13.85 -33.26 -17.63
N GLY A 7 13.83 -33.78 -16.41
CA GLY A 7 14.07 -33.02 -15.19
C GLY A 7 15.55 -32.68 -15.05
N VAL A 8 15.86 -31.39 -14.90
CA VAL A 8 17.19 -30.91 -14.52
C VAL A 8 17.29 -30.96 -13.00
N SER A 9 18.19 -31.79 -12.51
CA SER A 9 18.59 -31.92 -11.10
C SER A 9 19.78 -31.00 -10.85
N CYS A 10 19.74 -30.19 -9.78
CA CYS A 10 20.88 -29.43 -9.30
C CYS A 10 21.63 -30.24 -8.23
N GLY A 11 22.85 -30.66 -8.56
CA GLY A 11 23.84 -31.18 -7.61
C GLY A 11 24.77 -30.07 -7.13
N GLY A 12 25.13 -30.14 -5.85
CA GLY A 12 25.98 -29.14 -5.19
C GLY A 12 27.48 -29.28 -5.46
N ALA A 13 28.22 -28.25 -5.08
CA ALA A 13 29.65 -28.31 -4.76
C ALA A 13 30.00 -27.19 -3.78
N ALA A 14 30.61 -27.58 -2.65
CA ALA A 14 31.16 -26.70 -1.63
C ALA A 14 32.62 -26.32 -1.95
N SER A 15 33.07 -25.16 -1.48
CA SER A 15 34.45 -24.97 -0.99
C SER A 15 34.60 -23.68 -0.18
N ASN A 16 35.14 -23.86 1.03
CA ASN A 16 35.51 -22.90 2.09
C ASN A 16 36.54 -21.85 1.68
N SER A 17 36.62 -20.72 2.42
CA SER A 17 37.66 -20.48 3.46
C SER A 17 37.67 -19.03 3.98
N ASP A 18 37.57 -18.92 5.31
CA ASP A 18 38.25 -18.04 6.29
C ASP A 18 38.82 -16.68 5.86
N ASP A 19 38.53 -15.61 6.63
CA ASP A 19 39.49 -15.11 7.63
C ASP A 19 38.87 -14.05 8.57
N SER A 20 39.40 -13.99 9.78
CA SER A 20 38.95 -13.25 10.95
C SER A 20 39.52 -11.83 11.01
N ALA A 21 38.84 -10.89 11.69
CA ALA A 21 39.51 -9.82 12.40
C ALA A 21 38.67 -9.25 13.55
N ALA A 22 39.26 -9.30 14.74
CA ALA A 22 38.77 -8.78 16.00
C ALA A 22 39.14 -7.30 16.21
N ALA A 23 38.35 -6.59 17.02
CA ALA A 23 38.75 -5.46 17.88
C ALA A 23 37.53 -5.06 18.75
N THR A 24 37.49 -5.25 20.08
CA THR A 24 38.01 -4.36 21.16
C THR A 24 37.52 -2.92 20.99
N THR A 25 36.80 -2.23 21.88
CA THR A 25 36.91 -1.99 23.34
C THR A 25 35.59 -1.30 23.81
N ALA A 26 35.05 -1.58 25.01
CA ALA A 26 35.09 -0.74 26.24
C ALA A 26 34.47 0.67 26.06
N ASP A 27 33.75 1.32 26.97
CA ASP A 27 33.34 1.20 28.37
C ASP A 27 32.49 2.47 28.60
N GLY A 28 31.57 2.51 29.56
CA GLY A 28 30.96 3.79 29.93
C GLY A 28 29.60 3.76 30.63
N THR A 29 29.64 3.45 31.93
CA THR A 29 28.90 4.12 33.04
C THR A 29 27.36 4.16 33.01
N GLU A 30 26.65 3.43 33.88
CA GLU A 30 26.52 3.51 35.36
C GLU A 30 25.49 4.53 35.89
N ALA A 31 24.80 4.06 36.94
CA ALA A 31 23.99 4.75 37.94
C ALA A 31 22.48 4.98 37.62
N SER A 32 21.54 4.21 38.22
CA SER A 32 21.03 4.28 39.62
C SER A 32 19.69 5.06 39.66
N SER A 33 18.65 4.72 40.42
CA SER A 33 18.40 3.67 41.41
C SER A 33 16.93 3.74 41.87
N GLU A 34 16.49 2.67 42.55
CA GLU A 34 15.43 2.57 43.59
C GLU A 34 13.93 2.64 43.20
N SER A 35 13.00 1.93 43.84
CA SER A 35 12.97 0.77 44.76
C SER A 35 11.50 0.50 45.11
N ALA A 36 11.06 -0.76 45.15
CA ALA A 36 10.07 -1.24 46.12
C ALA A 36 9.94 -2.77 46.07
N ALA A 37 10.25 -3.41 47.20
CA ALA A 37 10.14 -4.84 47.45
C ALA A 37 8.69 -5.28 47.71
N MET A 38 8.41 -6.58 47.55
CA MET A 38 7.83 -7.46 48.58
C MET A 38 7.79 -8.94 48.13
N THR A 39 8.28 -9.77 49.05
CA THR A 39 8.36 -11.23 49.21
C THR A 39 7.14 -12.06 48.74
N SER A 40 7.25 -13.32 48.29
CA SER A 40 7.52 -14.48 49.16
C SER A 40 7.61 -15.84 48.41
N ASP A 41 8.50 -16.67 48.94
CA ASP A 41 8.69 -18.14 48.92
C ASP A 41 7.89 -19.11 48.02
N GLY A 42 8.63 -20.02 47.37
CA GLY A 42 8.08 -21.19 46.67
C GLY A 42 9.11 -22.19 46.13
N SER A 43 9.89 -22.81 47.02
CA SER A 43 10.47 -24.17 46.99
C SER A 43 11.03 -24.79 45.68
N SER A 44 12.31 -25.17 45.77
CA SER A 44 13.04 -26.02 44.84
C SER A 44 12.52 -27.46 44.77
N THR A 45 12.46 -28.02 43.56
CA THR A 45 12.89 -29.39 43.22
C THR A 45 13.46 -29.30 41.81
N GLY A 46 14.77 -29.45 41.60
CA GLY A 46 15.36 -30.77 41.43
C GLY A 46 15.57 -31.00 39.94
N ALA A 47 16.76 -30.68 39.45
CA ALA A 47 17.20 -30.89 38.09
C ALA A 47 16.99 -32.35 37.65
N SER A 48 16.35 -32.53 36.49
CA SER A 48 16.70 -33.61 35.57
C SER A 48 17.15 -32.95 34.28
N ALA A 49 18.46 -32.74 34.21
CA ALA A 49 19.14 -32.56 32.95
C ALA A 49 19.01 -33.88 32.17
N THR A 50 18.14 -33.88 31.17
CA THR A 50 18.36 -34.70 29.99
C THR A 50 19.06 -33.80 28.99
N SER A 51 20.38 -33.94 28.98
CA SER A 51 21.22 -33.54 27.87
C SER A 51 20.73 -34.24 26.61
N ASP A 52 20.01 -33.53 25.75
CA ASP A 52 19.92 -33.87 24.34
C ASP A 52 20.69 -32.82 23.55
N SER A 53 21.77 -33.33 22.97
CA SER A 53 22.67 -32.76 21.98
C SER A 53 22.05 -31.71 21.05
N ASP A 54 22.58 -30.49 21.16
CA ASP A 54 22.68 -29.53 20.06
C ASP A 54 23.28 -30.22 18.82
N THR A 55 22.49 -30.30 17.77
CA THR A 55 22.96 -30.16 16.40
C THR A 55 21.87 -29.42 15.61
N ASP A 56 22.13 -28.13 15.34
CA ASP A 56 21.46 -27.25 14.37
C ASP A 56 20.01 -26.77 14.63
N ALA A 57 19.67 -26.34 15.86
CA ALA A 57 18.47 -25.53 16.06
C ALA A 57 18.71 -24.09 15.53
N ILE A 58 17.84 -23.59 14.64
CA ILE A 58 17.91 -22.19 14.19
C ILE A 58 17.71 -21.27 15.40
N ALA A 59 18.71 -20.45 15.72
CA ALA A 59 18.60 -19.41 16.74
C ALA A 59 17.72 -18.28 16.18
N CYS A 60 16.41 -18.42 16.33
CA CYS A 60 15.43 -17.46 15.88
C CYS A 60 14.66 -16.88 17.09
N THR A 61 14.40 -15.58 17.05
CA THR A 61 13.47 -14.88 17.93
C THR A 61 12.19 -14.59 17.14
N PRO A 62 10.99 -14.66 17.76
CA PRO A 62 9.69 -14.52 17.07
C PRO A 62 9.39 -13.06 16.69
N ASP A 63 10.34 -12.40 16.05
CA ASP A 63 10.23 -11.07 15.47
C ASP A 63 10.60 -11.13 13.99
N ILE A 64 10.05 -10.21 13.20
CA ILE A 64 10.19 -10.27 11.74
C ILE A 64 11.63 -10.06 11.26
N THR A 65 12.44 -9.31 11.99
CA THR A 65 13.83 -9.04 11.61
C THR A 65 14.66 -10.32 11.75
N SER A 66 14.48 -11.03 12.86
CA SER A 66 15.15 -12.29 13.14
C SER A 66 14.71 -13.40 12.19
N ILE A 67 13.40 -13.57 11.98
CA ILE A 67 12.85 -14.54 11.03
C ILE A 67 13.34 -14.24 9.60
N GLN A 68 13.37 -12.97 9.21
CA GLN A 68 13.87 -12.58 7.90
C GLN A 68 15.34 -12.98 7.72
N ALA A 69 16.19 -12.70 8.71
CA ALA A 69 17.62 -12.97 8.63
C ALA A 69 17.97 -14.46 8.73
N THR A 70 17.22 -15.23 9.53
CA THR A 70 17.59 -16.61 9.90
C THR A 70 16.79 -17.68 9.14
N ILE A 71 15.59 -17.36 8.68
CA ILE A 71 14.69 -18.30 8.00
C ILE A 71 14.40 -17.86 6.58
N PHE A 72 13.78 -16.68 6.39
CA PHE A 72 13.31 -16.30 5.06
C PHE A 72 14.44 -16.09 4.07
N THR A 73 15.43 -15.26 4.43
CA THR A 73 16.55 -14.97 3.53
C THR A 73 17.34 -16.23 3.22
N PRO A 74 17.74 -17.07 4.20
CA PRO A 74 18.58 -18.24 3.92
C PRO A 74 17.84 -19.44 3.30
N LEU A 75 16.54 -19.60 3.54
CA LEU A 75 15.82 -20.84 3.17
C LEU A 75 14.73 -20.61 2.12
N CYS A 76 14.17 -19.41 2.04
CA CYS A 76 13.08 -19.08 1.12
C CYS A 76 13.54 -18.17 -0.02
N ALA A 77 14.54 -17.31 0.23
CA ALA A 77 15.05 -16.31 -0.71
C ALA A 77 16.52 -16.52 -1.12
N ALA A 78 17.23 -17.53 -0.59
CA ALA A 78 18.61 -17.84 -0.97
C ALA A 78 18.72 -18.59 -2.32
N GLY A 79 17.71 -18.48 -3.16
CA GLY A 79 17.56 -19.16 -4.44
C GLY A 79 16.46 -18.53 -5.29
N VAL A 80 16.14 -19.16 -6.41
CA VAL A 80 15.34 -18.65 -7.54
C VAL A 80 13.90 -18.17 -7.24
N CYS A 81 13.40 -18.19 -5.99
CA CYS A 81 11.94 -18.19 -5.80
C CYS A 81 11.28 -17.17 -4.84
N HIS A 82 11.90 -16.43 -3.94
CA HIS A 82 11.14 -15.38 -3.19
C HIS A 82 12.02 -14.17 -2.81
N ASP A 83 12.84 -13.70 -3.74
CA ASP A 83 13.67 -12.50 -3.59
C ASP A 83 13.21 -11.37 -4.53
N ALA A 84 13.87 -10.22 -4.44
CA ALA A 84 13.57 -9.04 -5.28
C ALA A 84 13.80 -9.27 -6.78
N ASP A 85 14.72 -10.16 -7.14
CA ASP A 85 15.11 -10.45 -8.52
C ASP A 85 14.20 -11.51 -9.15
N GLN A 86 13.67 -12.45 -8.35
CA GLN A 86 12.78 -13.54 -8.75
C GLN A 86 11.66 -13.77 -7.72
N PRO A 87 10.65 -12.87 -7.69
CA PRO A 87 9.53 -12.98 -6.76
C PRO A 87 8.48 -13.97 -7.27
N GLU A 88 8.59 -15.25 -6.90
CA GLU A 88 7.49 -16.21 -7.11
C GLU A 88 6.26 -15.73 -6.33
N ALA A 89 5.08 -15.85 -6.94
CA ALA A 89 3.82 -15.29 -6.43
C ALA A 89 3.88 -13.80 -6.04
N SER A 90 4.79 -13.02 -6.65
CA SER A 90 5.00 -11.60 -6.33
C SER A 90 5.32 -11.39 -4.84
N LEU A 91 6.10 -12.29 -4.26
CA LEU A 91 6.52 -12.24 -2.87
C LEU A 91 8.04 -12.14 -2.77
N ASP A 92 8.50 -11.04 -2.19
CA ASP A 92 9.90 -10.80 -1.83
C ASP A 92 10.05 -10.86 -0.30
N LEU A 93 10.77 -11.87 0.16
CA LEU A 93 11.07 -12.12 1.56
C LEU A 93 12.49 -11.69 1.96
N ALA A 94 13.32 -11.24 1.02
CA ALA A 94 14.71 -10.84 1.27
C ALA A 94 14.86 -9.34 1.54
N SER A 95 14.08 -8.48 0.87
CA SER A 95 14.22 -7.03 1.05
C SER A 95 13.68 -6.55 2.40
N PRO A 96 14.16 -5.43 2.96
CA PRO A 96 13.59 -4.84 4.17
C PRO A 96 12.07 -4.61 4.10
N GLY A 97 11.40 -4.54 5.26
CA GLY A 97 9.96 -4.26 5.36
C GLY A 97 9.06 -5.45 4.99
N VAL A 98 9.53 -6.68 5.20
CA VAL A 98 8.78 -7.90 4.82
C VAL A 98 7.45 -8.07 5.55
N ALA A 99 7.30 -7.57 6.78
CA ALA A 99 6.03 -7.58 7.51
C ALA A 99 4.90 -6.93 6.72
N ALA A 100 5.13 -5.73 6.16
CA ALA A 100 4.13 -5.00 5.37
C ALA A 100 3.67 -5.75 4.10
N ARG A 101 4.48 -6.70 3.61
CA ARG A 101 4.14 -7.54 2.45
C ARG A 101 3.42 -8.84 2.81
N LEU A 102 3.40 -9.20 4.09
CA LEU A 102 2.86 -10.46 4.61
C LEU A 102 1.60 -10.25 5.46
N VAL A 103 1.67 -9.36 6.44
CA VAL A 103 0.67 -9.18 7.49
C VAL A 103 -0.56 -8.49 6.90
N GLY A 104 -1.73 -9.13 7.00
CA GLY A 104 -2.98 -8.57 6.48
C GLY A 104 -3.12 -8.60 4.95
N VAL A 105 -2.12 -9.08 4.22
CA VAL A 105 -2.10 -9.04 2.75
C VAL A 105 -2.87 -10.24 2.19
N PRO A 106 -3.88 -10.04 1.31
CA PRO A 106 -4.61 -11.14 0.70
C PRO A 106 -3.71 -12.11 -0.06
N ALA A 107 -3.96 -13.41 0.12
CA ALA A 107 -3.24 -14.45 -0.56
C ALA A 107 -3.86 -14.78 -1.92
N ALA A 108 -3.52 -13.97 -2.93
CA ALA A 108 -4.09 -14.07 -4.28
C ALA A 108 -3.89 -15.43 -4.97
N ALA A 109 -2.93 -16.26 -4.51
CA ALA A 109 -2.65 -17.58 -5.05
C ALA A 109 -3.68 -18.66 -4.62
N CYS A 110 -4.62 -18.33 -3.74
CA CYS A 110 -5.48 -19.28 -3.05
C CYS A 110 -6.94 -18.87 -3.17
N GLU A 111 -7.83 -19.82 -3.41
CA GLU A 111 -9.27 -19.55 -3.39
C GLU A 111 -9.76 -19.36 -1.94
N GLY A 112 -10.59 -18.33 -1.73
CA GLY A 112 -11.11 -17.94 -0.41
C GLY A 112 -10.43 -16.70 0.18
N ASP A 113 -10.93 -16.23 1.32
CA ASP A 113 -10.46 -15.00 1.99
C ASP A 113 -9.19 -15.22 2.82
N TRP A 114 -8.25 -16.04 2.33
CA TRP A 114 -6.98 -16.30 3.01
C TRP A 114 -6.06 -15.09 2.94
N LEU A 115 -5.38 -14.81 4.04
CA LEU A 115 -4.29 -13.83 4.11
C LEU A 115 -2.94 -14.54 4.11
N ARG A 116 -1.91 -13.88 3.57
CA ARG A 116 -0.51 -14.34 3.63
C ARG A 116 -0.12 -14.58 5.08
N VAL A 117 -0.36 -13.59 5.94
CA VAL A 117 -0.36 -13.72 7.39
C VAL A 117 -1.64 -13.09 7.93
N THR A 118 -2.42 -13.89 8.64
CA THR A 118 -3.55 -13.45 9.46
C THR A 118 -3.00 -13.05 10.82
N PRO A 119 -3.01 -11.76 11.20
CA PRO A 119 -2.44 -11.31 12.46
C PRO A 119 -3.07 -12.04 13.64
N GLY A 120 -2.25 -12.66 14.50
CA GLY A 120 -2.70 -13.36 15.71
C GLY A 120 -3.16 -14.80 15.49
N ASP A 121 -3.25 -15.27 14.25
CA ASP A 121 -3.74 -16.60 13.94
C ASP A 121 -2.82 -17.33 12.94
N PRO A 122 -1.85 -18.12 13.44
CA PRO A 122 -1.04 -18.98 12.60
C PRO A 122 -1.86 -20.01 11.81
N ALA A 123 -2.96 -20.52 12.36
CA ALA A 123 -3.77 -21.54 11.68
C ALA A 123 -4.55 -20.95 10.49
N ALA A 124 -4.94 -19.68 10.56
CA ALA A 124 -5.56 -18.93 9.47
C ALA A 124 -4.55 -18.24 8.54
N SER A 125 -3.24 -18.40 8.76
CA SER A 125 -2.19 -17.76 7.95
C SER A 125 -1.68 -18.68 6.85
N LEU A 126 -1.76 -18.24 5.59
CA LEU A 126 -1.27 -19.04 4.47
C LEU A 126 0.22 -19.34 4.60
N LEU A 127 1.04 -18.38 5.03
CA LEU A 127 2.48 -18.57 5.22
C LEU A 127 2.75 -19.77 6.12
N TYR A 128 2.07 -19.85 7.27
CA TYR A 128 2.24 -20.94 8.22
C TYR A 128 1.71 -22.27 7.66
N ALA A 129 0.54 -22.25 7.03
CA ALA A 129 -0.04 -23.43 6.38
C ALA A 129 0.87 -23.99 5.27
N LYS A 130 1.60 -23.11 4.55
CA LYS A 130 2.57 -23.46 3.52
C LYS A 130 3.81 -24.15 4.08
N VAL A 131 4.30 -23.73 5.25
CA VAL A 131 5.53 -24.28 5.83
C VAL A 131 5.31 -25.49 6.74
N ALA A 132 4.19 -25.52 7.47
CA ALA A 132 3.83 -26.65 8.32
C ALA A 132 3.11 -27.76 7.52
N GLY A 133 2.22 -27.37 6.61
CA GLY A 133 1.33 -28.27 5.89
C GLY A 133 0.18 -28.82 6.76
N PRO A 134 -0.95 -29.23 6.16
CA PRO A 134 -1.31 -29.06 4.76
C PRO A 134 -1.75 -27.62 4.44
N ALA A 135 -1.35 -27.11 3.27
CA ALA A 135 -1.77 -25.80 2.78
C ALA A 135 -3.08 -25.90 1.97
N PRO A 136 -3.95 -24.88 2.00
CA PRO A 136 -5.20 -24.87 1.24
C PRO A 136 -5.00 -24.78 -0.29
N CYS A 137 -3.78 -24.48 -0.75
CA CYS A 137 -3.45 -24.16 -2.13
C CYS A 137 -1.93 -24.28 -2.35
N GLY A 138 -1.53 -24.65 -3.57
CA GLY A 138 -0.15 -24.86 -4.01
C GLY A 138 0.68 -25.84 -3.15
N ASP A 139 1.95 -26.02 -3.48
CA ASP A 139 2.81 -26.99 -2.80
C ASP A 139 3.30 -26.50 -1.41
N LYS A 140 3.65 -27.46 -0.55
CA LYS A 140 4.32 -27.24 0.74
C LYS A 140 5.71 -26.65 0.49
N MET A 141 6.08 -25.67 1.30
CA MET A 141 7.37 -25.00 1.26
C MET A 141 8.18 -25.35 2.53
N PRO A 142 9.52 -25.33 2.47
CA PRO A 142 10.35 -25.21 1.27
C PRO A 142 10.27 -26.46 0.37
N ILE A 143 10.46 -26.30 -0.94
CA ILE A 143 10.46 -27.44 -1.87
C ILE A 143 11.68 -28.33 -1.57
N GLY A 144 11.44 -29.62 -1.32
CA GLY A 144 12.51 -30.61 -1.13
C GLY A 144 13.02 -30.75 0.31
N GLY A 145 12.35 -30.14 1.29
CA GLY A 145 12.66 -30.30 2.71
C GLY A 145 11.52 -29.82 3.62
N GLU A 146 11.71 -29.97 4.93
CA GLU A 146 10.80 -29.40 5.94
C GLU A 146 11.60 -28.40 6.80
N LEU A 147 10.91 -27.38 7.32
CA LEU A 147 11.51 -26.53 8.33
C LEU A 147 11.67 -27.32 9.64
N ASP A 148 12.74 -27.01 10.36
CA ASP A 148 12.94 -27.48 11.72
C ASP A 148 11.78 -27.03 12.63
N PRO A 149 11.36 -27.85 13.62
CA PRO A 149 10.27 -27.49 14.53
C PRO A 149 10.47 -26.15 15.25
N ALA A 150 11.69 -25.80 15.66
CA ALA A 150 11.94 -24.51 16.31
C ALA A 150 11.75 -23.33 15.33
N ALA A 151 12.07 -23.52 14.04
CA ALA A 151 11.80 -22.52 13.02
C ALA A 151 10.29 -22.34 12.77
N LEU A 152 9.52 -23.42 12.79
CA LEU A 152 8.06 -23.36 12.72
C LEU A 152 7.48 -22.62 13.94
N ASP A 153 7.92 -22.96 15.15
CA ASP A 153 7.50 -22.28 16.38
C ASP A 153 7.84 -20.79 16.34
N CYS A 154 8.98 -20.44 15.75
CA CYS A 154 9.39 -19.04 15.59
C CYS A 154 8.45 -18.26 14.68
N ILE A 155 8.10 -18.82 13.51
CA ILE A 155 7.13 -18.22 12.58
C ILE A 155 5.75 -18.12 13.25
N ALA A 156 5.30 -19.17 13.96
CA ALA A 156 4.03 -19.16 14.67
C ALA A 156 3.98 -18.09 15.77
N GLY A 157 5.07 -17.94 16.51
CA GLY A 157 5.22 -16.92 17.56
C GLY A 157 5.09 -15.52 16.97
N TRP A 158 5.85 -15.21 15.92
CA TRP A 158 5.74 -13.91 15.26
C TRP A 158 4.35 -13.64 14.71
N ILE A 159 3.71 -14.62 14.06
CA ILE A 159 2.34 -14.43 13.54
C ILE A 159 1.36 -14.15 14.68
N THR A 160 1.52 -14.83 15.83
CA THR A 160 0.70 -14.60 17.02
C THR A 160 0.86 -13.17 17.53
N ASP A 161 2.10 -12.67 17.53
CA ASP A 161 2.43 -11.33 18.02
C ASP A 161 2.20 -10.23 16.97
N ALA A 162 1.98 -10.57 15.69
CA ALA A 162 1.77 -9.62 14.60
C ALA A 162 0.54 -8.72 14.78
N GLN A 163 -0.42 -9.07 15.66
CA GLN A 163 -1.50 -8.15 16.05
C GLN A 163 -0.98 -6.90 16.77
N ALA A 164 0.20 -6.97 17.39
CA ALA A 164 0.85 -5.80 18.00
C ALA A 164 1.50 -4.88 16.96
N GLU A 165 1.75 -5.39 15.75
CA GLU A 165 2.36 -4.63 14.65
C GLU A 165 1.31 -4.10 13.65
N CYS A 166 0.05 -4.51 13.79
CA CYS A 166 -1.04 -4.11 12.90
C CYS A 166 -2.39 -4.10 13.63
N GLU A 167 -3.09 -2.96 13.61
CA GLU A 167 -4.43 -2.83 14.17
C GLU A 167 -5.45 -3.57 13.30
N THR A 168 -6.37 -4.31 13.93
CA THR A 168 -7.34 -5.17 13.22
C THR A 168 -8.79 -4.82 13.51
N CYS A 169 -9.05 -3.94 14.48
CA CYS A 169 -10.38 -3.47 14.83
C CYS A 169 -11.40 -4.57 15.14
N GLY A 170 -10.91 -5.67 15.72
CA GLY A 170 -11.71 -6.84 16.05
C GLY A 170 -12.08 -7.72 14.84
N GLY A 171 -11.61 -7.38 13.63
CA GLY A 171 -11.62 -8.22 12.44
C GLY A 171 -10.33 -9.05 12.33
N GLY A 172 -10.27 -9.99 11.38
CA GLY A 172 -9.03 -10.73 11.07
C GLY A 172 -8.13 -10.01 10.06
N GLN A 173 -8.50 -8.81 9.62
CA GLN A 173 -7.80 -8.05 8.58
C GLN A 173 -7.10 -6.83 9.20
N CYS A 174 -5.89 -6.56 8.73
CA CYS A 174 -5.19 -5.33 9.02
C CYS A 174 -5.94 -4.12 8.50
N VAL A 175 -6.03 -3.10 9.33
CA VAL A 175 -6.61 -1.81 9.01
C VAL A 175 -5.52 -0.76 9.11
N ASP A 176 -5.37 0.03 8.05
CA ASP A 176 -4.47 1.17 8.05
C ASP A 176 -5.16 2.36 8.73
N LEU A 177 -4.82 2.61 9.99
CA LEU A 177 -5.42 3.71 10.74
C LEU A 177 -4.99 5.09 10.21
N ASP A 178 -3.92 5.17 9.40
CA ASP A 178 -3.43 6.44 8.89
C ASP A 178 -4.16 6.90 7.63
N SER A 179 -4.80 5.98 6.90
CA SER A 179 -5.44 6.26 5.60
C SER A 179 -6.85 5.68 5.43
N ASP A 180 -7.29 4.75 6.27
CA ASP A 180 -8.64 4.19 6.21
C ASP A 180 -9.66 5.17 6.83
N ALA A 181 -10.47 5.80 5.97
CA ALA A 181 -11.53 6.70 6.40
C ALA A 181 -12.60 6.06 7.30
N ALA A 182 -12.73 4.73 7.35
CA ALA A 182 -13.63 4.05 8.29
C ALA A 182 -13.00 3.82 9.68
N HIS A 183 -11.67 3.95 9.79
CA HIS A 183 -10.88 3.61 10.98
C HIS A 183 -9.75 4.61 11.25
N CYS A 184 -10.01 5.89 10.99
CA CYS A 184 -8.98 6.93 10.97
C CYS A 184 -8.48 7.29 12.37
N GLY A 185 -7.20 7.00 12.64
CA GLY A 185 -6.56 7.17 13.94
C GLY A 185 -7.01 6.16 14.99
N GLY A 186 -7.92 5.24 14.64
CA GLY A 186 -8.44 4.26 15.57
C GLY A 186 -9.65 3.49 15.05
N CYS A 187 -9.93 2.37 15.70
CA CYS A 187 -11.01 1.49 15.26
C CYS A 187 -12.40 2.10 15.39
N GLY A 188 -13.15 2.08 14.27
CA GLY A 188 -14.49 2.66 14.18
C GLY A 188 -14.50 4.18 14.23
N GLN A 189 -13.34 4.83 14.14
CA GLN A 189 -13.22 6.28 14.00
C GLN A 189 -13.45 6.65 12.53
N THR A 190 -14.71 6.65 12.13
CA THR A 190 -15.09 6.94 10.75
C THR A 190 -15.07 8.45 10.48
N CYS A 191 -14.40 8.86 9.42
CA CYS A 191 -14.42 10.23 8.94
C CYS A 191 -15.79 10.62 8.37
N PRO A 192 -16.18 11.90 8.46
CA PRO A 192 -17.40 12.39 7.82
C PRO A 192 -17.41 12.07 6.32
N ALA A 193 -18.62 11.99 5.75
CA ALA A 193 -18.78 11.59 4.35
C ALA A 193 -18.00 12.53 3.40
N GLY A 194 -17.06 11.97 2.64
CA GLY A 194 -16.24 12.73 1.69
C GLY A 194 -14.98 13.36 2.29
N VAL A 195 -14.71 13.15 3.58
CA VAL A 195 -13.48 13.58 4.25
C VAL A 195 -12.49 12.41 4.29
N PRO A 196 -11.28 12.55 3.70
CA PRO A 196 -10.28 11.49 3.77
C PRO A 196 -9.67 11.37 5.17
N CYS A 197 -9.05 10.22 5.43
CA CYS A 197 -8.12 10.07 6.53
C CYS A 197 -6.72 10.46 6.04
N ASP A 198 -6.10 11.41 6.72
CA ASP A 198 -4.74 11.85 6.45
C ASP A 198 -3.92 11.74 7.74
N ALA A 199 -2.92 10.85 7.73
CA ALA A 199 -2.04 10.59 8.87
C ALA A 199 -2.79 10.34 10.20
N GLY A 200 -3.90 9.59 10.12
CA GLY A 200 -4.68 9.19 11.29
C GLY A 200 -5.61 10.27 11.83
N ALA A 201 -5.83 11.34 11.06
CA ALA A 201 -6.82 12.36 11.35
C ALA A 201 -7.74 12.58 10.15
N CYS A 202 -9.03 12.78 10.42
CA CYS A 202 -9.96 13.21 9.37
C CYS A 202 -9.66 14.66 9.01
N ALA A 203 -9.08 14.85 7.83
CA ALA A 203 -8.60 16.14 7.37
C ALA A 203 -9.10 16.41 5.95
N CYS A 204 -9.28 17.68 5.63
CA CYS A 204 -9.70 18.07 4.29
C CYS A 204 -8.52 18.10 3.33
N PRO A 205 -8.70 17.72 2.05
CA PRO A 205 -7.66 17.89 1.05
C PRO A 205 -7.26 19.36 0.91
N GLY A 206 -5.97 19.61 0.67
CA GLY A 206 -5.45 20.95 0.44
C GLY A 206 -5.54 21.85 1.67
N ASP A 207 -5.98 23.09 1.45
CA ASP A 207 -6.14 24.15 2.44
C ASP A 207 -7.56 24.22 3.04
N GLY A 208 -8.39 23.20 2.80
CA GLY A 208 -9.75 23.14 3.35
C GLY A 208 -9.76 22.98 4.87
N ALA A 209 -10.77 23.58 5.53
CA ALA A 209 -11.09 23.33 6.92
C ALA A 209 -12.29 22.39 7.03
N LEU A 210 -12.27 21.48 7.99
CA LEU A 210 -13.43 20.66 8.34
C LEU A 210 -14.40 21.50 9.18
N CYS A 211 -15.45 22.01 8.54
CA CYS A 211 -16.53 22.73 9.22
C CYS A 211 -17.76 21.84 9.34
N ASP A 212 -18.06 21.46 10.58
CA ASP A 212 -19.02 20.41 10.91
C ASP A 212 -18.66 19.10 10.18
N ASP A 213 -19.50 18.66 9.24
CA ASP A 213 -19.31 17.41 8.47
C ASP A 213 -18.83 17.65 7.03
N ALA A 214 -18.40 18.87 6.69
CA ALA A 214 -18.02 19.23 5.33
C ALA A 214 -16.64 19.90 5.25
N CYS A 215 -15.92 19.60 4.17
CA CYS A 215 -14.71 20.31 3.81
C CYS A 215 -15.04 21.62 3.11
N VAL A 216 -14.52 22.71 3.66
CA VAL A 216 -14.83 24.07 3.20
C VAL A 216 -13.56 24.86 3.03
N ASN A 217 -13.42 25.56 1.90
CA ASN A 217 -12.29 26.46 1.72
C ASN A 217 -12.60 27.80 2.39
N THR A 218 -12.07 27.99 3.59
CA THR A 218 -12.29 29.19 4.40
C THR A 218 -11.60 30.44 3.84
N SER A 219 -10.76 30.31 2.83
CA SER A 219 -10.12 31.46 2.17
C SER A 219 -11.03 32.17 1.19
N VAL A 220 -12.05 31.49 0.66
CA VAL A 220 -12.94 31.99 -0.39
C VAL A 220 -14.43 31.74 -0.14
N ASP A 221 -14.80 30.89 0.81
CA ASP A 221 -16.23 30.68 1.13
C ASP A 221 -16.79 31.86 1.95
N PRO A 222 -17.75 32.63 1.43
CA PRO A 222 -18.38 33.75 2.15
C PRO A 222 -19.14 33.33 3.42
N ALA A 223 -19.57 32.08 3.55
CA ALA A 223 -20.23 31.57 4.75
C ALA A 223 -19.23 31.06 5.82
N HIS A 224 -17.96 30.87 5.46
CA HIS A 224 -16.93 30.29 6.33
C HIS A 224 -15.60 31.07 6.25
N CYS A 225 -15.66 32.39 6.09
CA CYS A 225 -14.51 33.20 5.75
C CYS A 225 -13.54 33.38 6.93
N GLY A 226 -12.35 32.80 6.82
CA GLY A 226 -11.33 32.75 7.86
C GLY A 226 -11.60 31.71 8.96
N GLY A 227 -12.71 30.98 8.88
CA GLY A 227 -13.07 29.93 9.84
C GLY A 227 -14.54 29.51 9.77
N CYS A 228 -14.84 28.39 10.41
CA CYS A 228 -16.17 27.79 10.35
C CYS A 228 -17.26 28.69 10.94
N GLY A 229 -18.32 28.93 10.16
CA GLY A 229 -19.46 29.76 10.53
C GLY A 229 -19.17 31.26 10.59
N LEU A 230 -17.98 31.71 10.16
CA LEU A 230 -17.61 33.12 10.06
C LEU A 230 -18.11 33.70 8.74
N ALA A 231 -19.42 33.88 8.63
CA ALA A 231 -20.04 34.44 7.44
C ALA A 231 -19.73 35.94 7.29
N CYS A 232 -19.47 36.38 6.06
CA CYS A 232 -19.33 37.79 5.71
C CYS A 232 -20.68 38.51 5.75
N ALA A 233 -20.64 39.83 5.97
CA ALA A 233 -21.85 40.63 5.97
C ALA A 233 -22.42 40.77 4.55
N ASP A 234 -23.69 41.16 4.45
CA ASP A 234 -24.34 41.41 3.16
C ASP A 234 -23.54 42.41 2.32
N GLY A 235 -23.13 41.98 1.12
CA GLY A 235 -22.35 42.79 0.19
C GLY A 235 -20.83 42.75 0.39
N GLU A 236 -20.34 41.90 1.30
CA GLU A 236 -18.92 41.56 1.41
C GLU A 236 -18.61 40.21 0.76
N PHE A 237 -17.36 40.04 0.37
CA PHE A 237 -16.80 38.85 -0.26
C PHE A 237 -15.70 38.27 0.63
N CYS A 238 -15.49 36.96 0.56
CA CYS A 238 -14.35 36.36 1.23
C CYS A 238 -13.10 36.46 0.37
N ALA A 239 -12.10 37.20 0.86
CA ALA A 239 -10.80 37.37 0.20
C ALA A 239 -9.68 36.92 1.14
N ASP A 240 -8.98 35.83 0.77
CA ASP A 240 -7.90 35.23 1.55
C ASP A 240 -8.25 35.01 3.04
N GLY A 241 -9.50 34.61 3.29
CA GLY A 241 -10.01 34.34 4.64
C GLY A 241 -10.39 35.58 5.45
N ALA A 242 -10.53 36.74 4.80
CA ALA A 242 -11.08 37.94 5.41
C ALA A 242 -12.25 38.50 4.59
N CYS A 243 -13.32 38.91 5.29
CA CYS A 243 -14.42 39.60 4.65
C CYS A 243 -13.99 40.99 4.17
N SER A 244 -14.24 41.26 2.91
CA SER A 244 -13.84 42.49 2.23
C SER A 244 -14.98 43.00 1.34
N SER A 245 -15.06 44.32 1.17
CA SER A 245 -16.03 44.94 0.23
C SER A 245 -15.57 44.95 -1.23
N ASP A 246 -14.36 44.45 -1.49
CA ASP A 246 -13.74 44.40 -2.81
C ASP A 246 -12.76 43.21 -2.90
N CYS A 247 -12.60 42.66 -4.11
CA CYS A 247 -11.70 41.53 -4.38
C CYS A 247 -10.26 41.94 -4.73
N GLY A 248 -9.92 43.24 -4.71
CA GLY A 248 -8.53 43.69 -4.79
C GLY A 248 -7.81 43.29 -6.09
N GLY A 249 -8.55 43.03 -7.16
CA GLY A 249 -8.01 42.56 -8.45
C GLY A 249 -8.24 41.07 -8.74
N LEU A 250 -8.73 40.30 -7.77
CA LEU A 250 -9.25 38.95 -7.99
C LEU A 250 -10.67 39.00 -8.58
N THR A 251 -11.15 37.86 -9.07
CA THR A 251 -12.51 37.77 -9.64
C THR A 251 -13.48 37.31 -8.57
N GLU A 252 -14.62 38.01 -8.45
CA GLU A 252 -15.72 37.58 -7.58
C GLU A 252 -16.44 36.39 -8.20
N CYS A 253 -16.50 35.29 -7.46
CA CYS A 253 -17.17 34.05 -7.82
C CYS A 253 -18.00 33.55 -6.64
N ASP A 254 -19.33 33.70 -6.75
CA ASP A 254 -20.31 33.21 -5.78
C ASP A 254 -20.05 33.69 -4.33
N GLY A 255 -19.62 34.93 -4.18
CA GLY A 255 -19.29 35.56 -2.89
C GLY A 255 -17.84 35.36 -2.41
N GLY A 256 -17.04 34.59 -3.12
CA GLY A 256 -15.60 34.44 -2.89
C GLY A 256 -14.75 35.24 -3.87
N CYS A 257 -13.58 35.70 -3.44
CA CYS A 257 -12.59 36.31 -4.31
C CYS A 257 -11.57 35.27 -4.74
N VAL A 258 -11.59 34.90 -6.03
CA VAL A 258 -10.78 33.81 -6.57
C VAL A 258 -9.80 34.32 -7.62
N ASP A 259 -8.57 33.81 -7.57
CA ASP A 259 -7.61 33.97 -8.66
C ASP A 259 -7.93 33.00 -9.80
N VAL A 260 -8.59 33.53 -10.83
CA VAL A 260 -8.96 32.75 -12.02
C VAL A 260 -7.76 32.36 -12.89
N GLU A 261 -6.57 32.91 -12.64
CA GLU A 261 -5.37 32.58 -13.40
C GLU A 261 -4.70 31.30 -12.89
N THR A 262 -4.99 30.90 -11.66
CA THR A 262 -4.32 29.79 -10.96
C THR A 262 -5.28 28.81 -10.27
N SER A 263 -6.53 29.19 -10.05
CA SER A 263 -7.54 28.31 -9.45
C SER A 263 -7.96 27.22 -10.42
N ALA A 264 -7.73 25.96 -10.06
CA ALA A 264 -8.21 24.82 -10.82
C ALA A 264 -9.75 24.72 -10.86
N GLN A 265 -10.47 25.34 -9.92
CA GLN A 265 -11.93 25.32 -9.85
C GLN A 265 -12.58 26.51 -10.60
N HIS A 266 -11.82 27.56 -10.90
CA HIS A 266 -12.30 28.80 -11.55
C HIS A 266 -11.34 29.28 -12.66
N CYS A 267 -10.79 28.37 -13.45
CA CYS A 267 -9.72 28.68 -14.40
C CYS A 267 -10.21 29.49 -15.61
N GLY A 268 -9.72 30.72 -15.76
CA GLY A 268 -10.15 31.67 -16.79
C GLY A 268 -11.53 32.30 -16.52
N GLY A 269 -12.21 31.92 -15.44
CA GLY A 269 -13.49 32.47 -15.03
C GLY A 269 -14.25 31.64 -14.00
N CYS A 270 -15.29 32.22 -13.41
CA CYS A 270 -16.04 31.54 -12.35
C CYS A 270 -16.69 30.23 -12.81
N GLY A 271 -16.55 29.18 -11.99
CA GLY A 271 -17.10 27.86 -12.25
C GLY A 271 -16.47 27.13 -13.44
N GLN A 272 -15.40 27.67 -14.04
CA GLN A 272 -14.65 27.02 -15.11
C GLN A 272 -13.60 26.09 -14.50
N ALA A 273 -14.06 24.99 -13.89
CA ALA A 273 -13.14 24.02 -13.32
C ALA A 273 -12.37 23.27 -14.42
N CYS A 274 -11.07 23.11 -14.22
CA CYS A 274 -10.24 22.25 -15.03
C CYS A 274 -10.64 20.78 -14.86
N LEU A 275 -10.44 19.99 -15.92
CA LEU A 275 -10.70 18.57 -15.87
C LEU A 275 -9.69 17.88 -14.95
N MET A 276 -10.03 16.67 -14.50
CA MET A 276 -9.12 15.83 -13.72
C MET A 276 -7.75 15.70 -14.43
N GLY A 277 -6.63 15.92 -13.71
CA GLY A 277 -5.28 15.90 -14.28
C GLY A 277 -4.86 17.17 -15.03
N GLN A 278 -5.67 18.23 -14.96
CA GLN A 278 -5.29 19.55 -15.46
C GLN A 278 -5.00 20.51 -14.31
N VAL A 279 -4.08 21.43 -14.56
CA VAL A 279 -3.74 22.55 -13.68
C VAL A 279 -4.11 23.85 -14.38
N CYS A 280 -4.56 24.84 -13.61
CA CYS A 280 -4.79 26.17 -14.15
C CYS A 280 -3.46 26.92 -14.25
N THR A 281 -3.08 27.31 -15.46
CA THR A 281 -1.88 28.12 -15.70
C THR A 281 -2.24 29.31 -16.56
N ALA A 282 -2.15 30.51 -16.01
CA ALA A 282 -2.46 31.76 -16.70
C ALA A 282 -3.87 31.76 -17.31
N GLY A 283 -4.85 31.27 -16.53
CA GLY A 283 -6.26 31.26 -16.93
C GLY A 283 -6.63 30.17 -17.94
N GLU A 284 -5.70 29.28 -18.26
CA GLU A 284 -5.93 28.14 -19.16
C GLU A 284 -5.68 26.82 -18.45
N CYS A 285 -6.61 25.89 -18.60
CA CYS A 285 -6.43 24.52 -18.14
C CYS A 285 -5.43 23.80 -19.03
N THR A 286 -4.28 23.47 -18.46
CA THR A 286 -3.21 22.73 -19.14
C THR A 286 -2.99 21.41 -18.43
N CYS A 287 -2.49 20.40 -19.14
CA CYS A 287 -2.06 19.17 -18.49
C CYS A 287 -0.84 19.44 -17.61
N GLY A 288 -0.66 18.64 -16.56
CA GLY A 288 0.48 18.73 -15.65
C GLY A 288 1.84 18.52 -16.33
N ALA A 289 2.85 18.20 -15.52
CA ALA A 289 4.21 18.00 -16.03
C ALA A 289 4.26 16.92 -17.11
N ALA A 290 5.24 17.00 -18.01
CA ALA A 290 5.41 15.97 -19.04
C ALA A 290 5.77 14.62 -18.39
N VAL A 291 4.90 13.62 -18.56
CA VAL A 291 5.07 12.26 -18.03
C VAL A 291 5.45 11.29 -19.16
N SER A 292 6.42 10.41 -18.89
CA SER A 292 6.79 9.30 -19.79
C SER A 292 6.04 8.03 -19.43
N PHE A 293 5.49 7.37 -20.44
CA PHE A 293 4.88 6.06 -20.22
C PHE A 293 5.90 5.04 -19.73
N ALA A 294 7.08 4.98 -20.36
CA ALA A 294 8.08 3.97 -20.07
C ALA A 294 8.73 4.14 -18.68
N THR A 295 9.03 5.38 -18.26
CA THR A 295 9.77 5.61 -17.00
C THR A 295 8.88 5.91 -15.81
N ASP A 296 7.67 6.41 -16.01
CA ASP A 296 6.85 6.91 -14.90
C ASP A 296 5.59 6.06 -14.72
N VAL A 297 4.85 5.75 -15.79
CA VAL A 297 3.57 5.02 -15.71
C VAL A 297 3.75 3.50 -15.67
N GLN A 298 4.52 2.93 -16.58
CA GLN A 298 4.70 1.48 -16.69
C GLN A 298 5.27 0.84 -15.41
N PRO A 299 6.22 1.45 -14.67
CA PRO A 299 6.67 0.91 -13.39
C PRO A 299 5.53 0.80 -12.37
N ILE A 300 4.65 1.80 -12.29
CA ILE A 300 3.47 1.79 -11.40
C ILE A 300 2.54 0.62 -11.79
N LEU A 301 2.19 0.51 -13.07
CA LEU A 301 1.31 -0.57 -13.56
C LEU A 301 1.90 -1.96 -13.30
N THR A 302 3.22 -2.10 -13.45
CA THR A 302 3.91 -3.36 -13.23
C THR A 302 3.88 -3.76 -11.76
N ALA A 303 4.21 -2.82 -10.87
CA ALA A 303 4.31 -3.08 -9.44
C ALA A 303 2.93 -3.29 -8.79
N ALA A 304 1.95 -2.46 -9.14
CA ALA A 304 0.66 -2.39 -8.46
C ALA A 304 -0.44 -3.22 -9.13
N CYS A 305 -0.33 -3.53 -10.43
CA CYS A 305 -1.43 -4.13 -11.18
C CYS A 305 -1.05 -5.45 -11.87
N ALA A 306 0.14 -5.55 -12.43
CA ALA A 306 0.62 -6.71 -13.18
C ALA A 306 1.12 -7.86 -12.28
N THR A 307 0.40 -8.15 -11.21
CA THR A 307 0.67 -9.30 -10.34
C THR A 307 0.04 -10.57 -10.91
N ILE A 308 0.69 -11.72 -10.68
CA ILE A 308 0.19 -13.03 -11.16
C ILE A 308 -1.21 -13.25 -10.55
N GLY A 309 -2.20 -13.57 -11.40
CA GLY A 309 -3.59 -13.77 -10.98
C GLY A 309 -4.45 -12.50 -10.97
N CYS A 310 -3.85 -11.32 -11.14
CA CYS A 310 -4.54 -10.04 -11.36
C CYS A 310 -4.42 -9.64 -12.84
N HIS A 311 -3.52 -8.73 -13.22
CA HIS A 311 -3.39 -8.26 -14.61
C HIS A 311 -2.09 -8.71 -15.29
N ARG A 312 -1.68 -9.95 -15.05
CA ARG A 312 -0.50 -10.56 -15.69
C ARG A 312 -0.81 -11.96 -16.23
N ALA A 313 -0.14 -12.31 -17.32
CA ALA A 313 -0.16 -13.65 -17.91
C ALA A 313 0.28 -14.73 -16.89
N PRO A 314 -0.19 -15.99 -17.01
CA PRO A 314 -1.00 -16.55 -18.10
C PRO A 314 -2.52 -16.35 -17.97
N ALA A 315 -3.02 -15.86 -16.84
CA ALA A 315 -4.46 -15.75 -16.56
C ALA A 315 -4.85 -14.33 -16.10
N PRO A 316 -4.72 -13.31 -16.96
CA PRO A 316 -5.08 -11.94 -16.61
C PRO A 316 -6.60 -11.80 -16.43
N LYS A 317 -7.01 -11.22 -15.30
CA LYS A 317 -8.38 -10.79 -15.02
C LYS A 317 -8.81 -9.73 -16.02
N GLY A 318 -10.06 -9.84 -16.47
CA GLY A 318 -10.62 -8.94 -17.48
C GLY A 318 -9.85 -8.96 -18.81
N THR A 319 -9.12 -10.04 -19.10
CA THR A 319 -8.26 -10.21 -20.28
C THR A 319 -7.19 -9.13 -20.45
N LEU A 320 -6.88 -8.36 -19.39
CA LEU A 320 -5.99 -7.21 -19.43
C LEU A 320 -4.59 -7.56 -18.90
N ASN A 321 -3.56 -7.40 -19.73
CA ASN A 321 -2.17 -7.65 -19.35
C ASN A 321 -1.37 -6.35 -19.21
N LEU A 322 -1.06 -5.97 -17.98
CA LEU A 322 -0.36 -4.74 -17.63
C LEU A 322 1.16 -4.92 -17.43
N SER A 323 1.69 -6.09 -17.82
CA SER A 323 3.12 -6.35 -17.75
C SER A 323 3.90 -5.43 -18.70
N LEU A 324 5.18 -5.22 -18.38
CA LEU A 324 6.12 -4.47 -19.21
C LEU A 324 6.05 -4.91 -20.69
N GLY A 325 5.88 -3.93 -21.58
CA GLY A 325 5.81 -4.14 -23.03
C GLY A 325 4.43 -4.53 -23.57
N MET A 326 3.46 -4.86 -22.71
CA MET A 326 2.09 -5.17 -23.10
C MET A 326 1.13 -4.03 -22.76
N ALA A 327 1.30 -3.41 -21.59
CA ALA A 327 0.29 -2.54 -20.99
C ALA A 327 -0.20 -1.40 -21.90
N TYR A 328 0.69 -0.74 -22.66
CA TYR A 328 0.31 0.37 -23.53
C TYR A 328 -0.75 -0.04 -24.56
N GLY A 329 -0.49 -1.13 -25.30
CA GLY A 329 -1.40 -1.60 -26.36
C GLY A 329 -2.69 -2.20 -25.82
N GLU A 330 -2.69 -2.61 -24.56
CA GLU A 330 -3.86 -3.17 -23.86
C GLU A 330 -4.73 -2.07 -23.21
N LEU A 331 -4.20 -0.86 -23.01
CA LEU A 331 -4.90 0.25 -22.35
C LEU A 331 -5.36 1.33 -23.34
N VAL A 332 -4.47 1.81 -24.19
CA VAL A 332 -4.67 3.07 -24.91
C VAL A 332 -5.53 2.87 -26.15
N ASN A 333 -6.62 3.63 -26.24
CA ASN A 333 -7.68 3.48 -27.26
C ASN A 333 -8.35 2.10 -27.28
N VAL A 334 -8.26 1.35 -26.17
CA VAL A 334 -8.92 0.05 -26.04
C VAL A 334 -10.28 0.22 -25.36
N PRO A 335 -11.39 -0.19 -25.98
CA PRO A 335 -12.70 -0.16 -25.35
C PRO A 335 -12.75 -1.02 -24.09
N SER A 336 -13.37 -0.51 -23.03
CA SER A 336 -13.61 -1.28 -21.81
C SER A 336 -14.64 -2.38 -22.06
N THR A 337 -14.31 -3.61 -21.69
CA THR A 337 -15.25 -4.74 -21.71
C THR A 337 -16.24 -4.70 -20.53
N GLN A 338 -15.95 -3.87 -19.52
CA GLN A 338 -16.71 -3.77 -18.27
C GLN A 338 -17.58 -2.51 -18.20
N CYS A 339 -17.32 -1.52 -19.05
CA CYS A 339 -18.14 -0.33 -19.16
C CYS A 339 -18.36 0.02 -20.62
N ALA A 340 -19.61 -0.13 -21.07
CA ALA A 340 -20.00 0.25 -22.43
C ALA A 340 -19.70 1.73 -22.67
N ASP A 341 -19.28 2.06 -23.88
CA ASP A 341 -19.00 3.43 -24.36
C ASP A 341 -17.81 4.14 -23.67
N ARG A 342 -16.98 3.40 -22.93
CA ARG A 342 -15.76 3.93 -22.29
C ARG A 342 -14.51 3.25 -22.85
N SER A 343 -13.42 4.00 -22.96
CA SER A 343 -12.10 3.41 -23.20
C SER A 343 -11.40 3.13 -21.88
N LEU A 344 -10.52 2.13 -21.83
CA LEU A 344 -9.65 1.90 -20.68
C LEU A 344 -8.76 3.14 -20.46
N VAL A 345 -8.10 3.60 -21.52
CA VAL A 345 -7.47 4.93 -21.59
C VAL A 345 -7.92 5.63 -22.87
N ALA A 346 -8.55 6.80 -22.71
CA ALA A 346 -8.90 7.74 -23.75
C ALA A 346 -7.85 8.87 -23.79
N PRO A 347 -6.96 8.91 -24.79
CA PRO A 347 -5.94 9.97 -24.90
C PRO A 347 -6.53 11.38 -24.85
N GLY A 348 -6.01 12.22 -23.96
CA GLY A 348 -6.45 13.59 -23.76
C GLY A 348 -7.75 13.74 -22.96
N ASP A 349 -8.38 12.64 -22.56
CA ASP A 349 -9.63 12.64 -21.79
C ASP A 349 -9.52 11.74 -20.56
N VAL A 350 -9.01 12.33 -19.48
CA VAL A 350 -8.88 11.67 -18.16
C VAL A 350 -10.26 11.25 -17.65
N SER A 351 -11.26 12.14 -17.77
CA SER A 351 -12.63 11.90 -17.32
C SER A 351 -13.36 10.83 -18.14
N GLY A 352 -12.90 10.58 -19.37
CA GLY A 352 -13.35 9.53 -20.30
C GLY A 352 -12.66 8.18 -20.10
N SER A 353 -11.59 8.14 -19.31
CA SER A 353 -10.72 6.97 -19.14
C SER A 353 -11.16 6.10 -17.96
N TYR A 354 -11.65 4.90 -18.26
CA TYR A 354 -12.16 3.98 -17.24
C TYR A 354 -11.08 3.45 -16.29
N LEU A 355 -9.80 3.49 -16.68
CA LEU A 355 -8.69 3.21 -15.79
C LEU A 355 -8.70 4.15 -14.58
N VAL A 356 -8.90 5.45 -14.78
CA VAL A 356 -8.85 6.45 -13.69
C VAL A 356 -10.04 6.27 -12.73
N ASP A 357 -11.24 6.00 -13.27
CA ASP A 357 -12.42 5.64 -12.47
C ASP A 357 -12.13 4.43 -11.57
N LYS A 358 -11.47 3.40 -12.11
CA LYS A 358 -11.05 2.21 -11.34
C LYS A 358 -10.05 2.54 -10.25
N LEU A 359 -9.09 3.42 -10.51
CA LEU A 359 -8.08 3.82 -9.52
C LEU A 359 -8.70 4.61 -8.37
N LEU A 360 -9.62 5.53 -8.69
CA LEU A 360 -10.28 6.40 -7.71
C LEU A 360 -11.50 5.74 -7.04
N GLY A 361 -12.00 4.64 -7.57
CA GLY A 361 -13.20 3.97 -7.06
C GLY A 361 -14.51 4.71 -7.34
N VAL A 362 -14.51 5.63 -8.30
CA VAL A 362 -15.66 6.48 -8.66
C VAL A 362 -16.29 6.01 -9.97
N ASN A 363 -17.57 6.31 -10.20
CA ASN A 363 -18.29 6.03 -11.46
C ASN A 363 -18.12 4.58 -11.98
N LEU A 364 -18.02 3.61 -11.07
CA LEU A 364 -17.68 2.23 -11.41
C LEU A 364 -18.86 1.50 -12.07
N CYS A 365 -18.71 1.19 -13.36
CA CYS A 365 -19.71 0.38 -14.08
C CYS A 365 -19.73 -1.11 -13.64
N PHE A 366 -18.62 -1.61 -13.08
CA PHE A 366 -18.49 -2.97 -12.59
C PHE A 366 -17.42 -3.06 -11.50
N GLY A 367 -17.60 -3.94 -10.52
CA GLY A 367 -16.59 -4.24 -9.50
C GLY A 367 -16.31 -3.06 -8.54
N THR A 368 -15.15 -3.11 -7.89
CA THR A 368 -14.67 -2.12 -6.92
C THR A 368 -13.48 -1.34 -7.47
N ALA A 369 -12.98 -0.38 -6.69
CA ALA A 369 -11.71 0.27 -6.91
C ALA A 369 -10.57 -0.78 -7.05
N MET A 370 -9.56 -0.43 -7.83
CA MET A 370 -8.36 -1.22 -8.12
C MET A 370 -7.12 -0.33 -7.95
N PRO A 371 -5.98 -0.84 -7.46
CA PRO A 371 -5.72 -2.22 -7.04
C PRO A 371 -6.53 -2.65 -5.80
N LYS A 372 -6.83 -3.95 -5.68
CA LYS A 372 -7.53 -4.50 -4.50
C LYS A 372 -6.52 -4.79 -3.37
N GLY A 373 -6.85 -4.38 -2.14
CA GLY A 373 -6.05 -4.63 -0.93
C GLY A 373 -5.30 -3.39 -0.43
N ALA A 374 -4.45 -3.55 0.59
CA ALA A 374 -3.71 -2.47 1.30
C ALA A 374 -2.61 -1.75 0.46
N SER A 375 -2.70 -1.83 -0.87
CA SER A 375 -1.76 -1.21 -1.82
C SER A 375 -2.53 -0.43 -2.89
N SER A 376 -3.43 0.44 -2.43
CA SER A 376 -3.94 1.53 -3.25
C SER A 376 -2.75 2.36 -3.76
N LEU A 377 -2.89 2.90 -4.98
CA LEU A 377 -1.92 3.87 -5.47
C LEU A 377 -2.01 5.14 -4.62
N SER A 378 -0.87 5.78 -4.37
CA SER A 378 -0.88 7.11 -3.75
C SER A 378 -1.47 8.15 -4.71
N ASP A 379 -1.96 9.26 -4.17
CA ASP A 379 -2.47 10.37 -4.98
C ASP A 379 -1.44 10.87 -6.00
N ALA A 380 -0.16 10.88 -5.64
CA ALA A 380 0.92 11.22 -6.54
C ALA A 380 1.07 10.24 -7.72
N GLN A 381 0.89 8.93 -7.47
CA GLN A 381 0.92 7.92 -8.53
C GLN A 381 -0.30 8.03 -9.45
N ILE A 382 -1.49 8.29 -8.89
CA ILE A 382 -2.71 8.51 -9.66
C ILE A 382 -2.59 9.80 -10.49
N ALA A 383 -1.98 10.85 -9.94
CA ALA A 383 -1.70 12.10 -10.64
C ALA A 383 -0.77 11.87 -11.85
N LEU A 384 0.32 11.10 -11.70
CA LEU A 384 1.20 10.76 -12.83
C LEU A 384 0.46 10.05 -13.96
N ILE A 385 -0.41 9.08 -13.63
CA ILE A 385 -1.22 8.39 -14.63
C ILE A 385 -2.19 9.36 -15.31
N SER A 386 -2.83 10.24 -14.53
CA SER A 386 -3.79 11.23 -15.04
C SER A 386 -3.12 12.26 -15.96
N ASP A 387 -1.95 12.78 -15.57
CA ASP A 387 -1.15 13.72 -16.35
C ASP A 387 -0.70 13.10 -17.68
N TRP A 388 -0.25 11.85 -17.64
CA TRP A 388 0.09 11.09 -18.86
C TRP A 388 -1.10 10.96 -19.81
N ILE A 389 -2.29 10.61 -19.29
CA ILE A 389 -3.51 10.53 -20.09
C ILE A 389 -3.87 11.89 -20.67
N CYS A 390 -3.85 12.93 -19.85
CA CYS A 390 -4.14 14.31 -20.26
C CYS A 390 -3.22 14.76 -21.40
N ALA A 391 -1.92 14.45 -21.32
CA ALA A 391 -0.92 14.76 -22.35
C ALA A 391 -1.11 13.97 -23.67
N GLY A 392 -2.19 13.19 -23.79
CA GLY A 392 -2.49 12.40 -24.98
C GLY A 392 -1.95 10.97 -24.92
N ALA A 393 -1.63 10.47 -23.73
CA ALA A 393 -1.11 9.13 -23.48
C ALA A 393 0.05 8.74 -24.44
N PRO A 394 1.14 9.54 -24.53
CA PRO A 394 2.28 9.23 -25.40
C PRO A 394 2.95 7.91 -25.00
N ASN A 395 3.46 7.16 -25.99
CA ASN A 395 4.30 5.96 -25.75
C ASN A 395 5.77 6.34 -25.86
N ASN A 396 6.31 6.99 -24.85
CA ASN A 396 7.62 7.66 -24.84
C ASN A 396 8.55 7.17 -23.75
#